data_AF-A0A402AYH4-F1
#
_entry.id   AF-A0A402AYH4-F1
#
_cell.length_a   1.000
_cell.length_b   1.000
_cell.length_c   1.000
_cell.angle_alpha   90.00
_cell.angle_beta   90.00
_cell.angle_gamma   90.00
#
_symmetry.space_group_name_H-M   'P 1'
#
loop_
_entity.id
_entity.type
_entity.pdbx_description
1 polymer ?
#
loop_
_entity_poly.entity_id
_entity_poly.type
_entity_poly.pdbx_seq_one_letter_code
_entity_poly.pdbx_strand_id
1 'polypeptide(L)'
;MRSLWTSRELLIQQQAQLGLREYDSRQPACHYNLHIQPACGGLDYHNYHIRYLGIKEDKHVWSVVDAPSGQEKSHRVYAFSKEQLIREVIDAASSLLVTDMTNDVGDPSLWTRLAESLALALLDLYQHELEKSSARR
;
A
#
# COMPACT_ATOMS: atom_id res chain seq x y z
N MET A 1 5.36 -8.74 6.64
CA MET A 1 6.76 -8.37 7.01
C MET A 1 6.70 -7.36 8.15
N ARG A 2 7.62 -7.40 9.14
CA ARG A 2 7.67 -6.44 10.25
C ARG A 2 9.03 -5.72 10.27
N SER A 3 9.01 -4.39 10.35
CA SER A 3 10.19 -3.53 10.48
C SER A 3 10.06 -2.65 11.73
N LEU A 4 11.18 -2.44 12.45
CA LEU A 4 11.24 -1.60 13.66
C LEU A 4 12.19 -0.42 13.43
N TRP A 5 11.84 0.76 13.93
CA TRP A 5 12.71 1.95 13.96
C TRP A 5 12.36 2.84 15.15
N THR A 6 13.17 3.86 15.41
CA THR A 6 12.83 4.92 16.35
C THR A 6 12.53 6.16 15.54
N SER A 7 11.29 6.65 15.59
CA SER A 7 10.96 7.91 14.90
C SER A 7 11.74 9.06 15.51
N ARG A 8 12.33 9.88 14.66
CA ARG A 8 13.07 11.08 15.06
C ARG A 8 12.16 12.12 15.71
N GLU A 9 10.89 12.18 15.32
CA GLU A 9 9.93 13.16 15.83
C GLU A 9 9.30 12.72 17.14
N LEU A 10 8.85 11.47 17.21
CA LEU A 10 8.12 10.98 18.38
C LEU A 10 9.03 10.40 19.46
N LEU A 11 10.31 10.16 19.16
CA LEU A 11 11.32 9.58 20.08
C LEU A 11 10.90 8.24 20.72
N ILE A 12 9.93 7.56 20.10
CA ILE A 12 9.46 6.24 20.50
C ILE A 12 9.83 5.22 19.42
N GLN A 13 9.97 3.96 19.85
CA GLN A 13 10.11 2.86 18.91
C GLN A 13 8.78 2.61 18.21
N GLN A 14 8.81 2.63 16.89
CA GLN A 14 7.70 2.34 16.01
C GLN A 14 7.94 1.06 15.24
N GLN A 15 6.86 0.55 14.66
CA GLN A 15 6.87 -0.59 13.80
C GLN A 15 5.97 -0.38 12.59
N ALA A 16 6.37 -1.03 11.50
CA ALA A 16 5.61 -1.11 10.28
C ALA A 16 5.36 -2.57 9.99
N GLN A 17 4.10 -2.89 9.71
CA GLN A 17 3.70 -4.24 9.41
C GLN A 17 2.78 -4.23 8.21
N LEU A 18 3.26 -4.81 7.11
CA LEU A 18 2.39 -5.20 6.02
C LEU A 18 1.64 -6.46 6.47
N GLY A 19 0.33 -6.33 6.59
CA GLY A 19 -0.61 -7.37 6.96
C GLY A 19 -0.80 -8.41 5.85
N LEU A 20 -1.74 -9.32 6.08
CA LEU A 20 -2.19 -10.24 5.04
C LEU A 20 -3.20 -9.54 4.14
N ARG A 21 -3.47 -10.14 2.98
CA ARG A 21 -4.55 -9.70 2.11
C ARG A 21 -5.88 -9.87 2.81
N GLU A 22 -6.64 -8.79 2.89
CA GLU A 22 -7.95 -8.74 3.53
C GLU A 22 -9.06 -8.48 2.53
N TYR A 23 -10.27 -8.90 2.91
CA TYR A 23 -11.48 -8.68 2.15
C TYR A 23 -12.45 -7.83 2.98
N ASP A 24 -12.75 -6.63 2.51
CA ASP A 24 -13.82 -5.78 3.05
C ASP A 24 -15.04 -5.76 2.12
N SER A 25 -16.19 -5.34 2.64
CA SER A 25 -17.43 -5.21 1.89
C SER A 25 -17.49 -3.95 1.02
N ARG A 26 -16.46 -3.10 1.04
CA ARG A 26 -16.37 -1.88 0.23
C ARG A 26 -15.79 -2.24 -1.14
N GLN A 27 -15.90 -1.34 -2.12
CA GLN A 27 -15.27 -1.53 -3.43
C GLN A 27 -14.07 -0.61 -3.56
N PRO A 28 -12.86 -1.12 -3.88
CA PRO A 28 -12.48 -2.53 -4.05
C PRO A 28 -12.47 -3.32 -2.75
N ALA A 29 -12.94 -4.58 -2.81
CA ALA A 29 -13.07 -5.46 -1.65
C ALA A 29 -11.72 -5.99 -1.16
N CYS A 30 -10.77 -6.21 -2.07
CA CYS A 30 -9.50 -6.84 -1.75
C CYS A 30 -8.41 -5.78 -1.53
N HIS A 31 -7.68 -5.86 -0.43
CA HIS A 31 -6.66 -4.88 -0.08
C HIS A 31 -5.59 -5.46 0.86
N TYR A 32 -4.47 -4.75 0.98
CA TYR A 32 -3.48 -4.95 2.04
C TYR A 32 -3.49 -3.77 3.00
N ASN A 33 -3.29 -4.07 4.28
CA ASN A 33 -3.10 -3.06 5.32
C ASN A 33 -1.60 -2.92 5.62
N LEU A 34 -1.09 -1.70 5.54
CA LEU A 34 0.21 -1.35 6.09
C LEU A 34 0.01 -0.54 7.37
N HIS A 35 0.23 -1.21 8.49
CA HIS A 35 0.14 -0.62 9.82
C HIS A 35 1.44 0.09 10.17
N ILE A 36 1.34 1.33 10.65
CA ILE A 36 2.42 2.12 11.26
C ILE A 36 1.99 2.46 12.68
N GLN A 37 2.65 1.87 13.68
CA GLN A 37 2.20 1.94 15.08
C GLN A 37 3.36 1.86 16.08
N PRO A 38 3.14 2.13 17.38
CA PRO A 38 4.14 1.90 18.42
C PRO A 38 4.59 0.44 18.47
N ALA A 39 5.88 0.18 18.70
CA ALA A 39 6.42 -1.17 18.81
C ALA A 39 5.89 -1.95 20.03
N CYS A 40 5.46 -1.24 21.08
CA CYS A 40 4.79 -1.80 22.25
C CYS A 40 3.30 -2.15 22.02
N GLY A 41 2.80 -1.96 20.80
CA GLY A 41 1.38 -2.05 20.48
C GLY A 41 0.63 -0.77 20.80
N GLY A 42 -0.54 -0.59 20.18
CA GLY A 42 -1.36 0.61 20.36
C GLY A 42 -2.22 0.87 19.14
N LEU A 43 -2.76 2.09 19.06
CA LEU A 43 -3.45 2.55 17.87
C LEU A 43 -2.44 2.82 16.75
N ASP A 44 -2.85 2.51 15.52
CA ASP A 44 -2.11 2.89 14.33
C ASP A 44 -2.04 4.41 14.21
N TYR A 45 -0.82 4.93 14.00
CA TYR A 45 -0.61 6.30 13.53
C TYR A 45 -1.08 6.43 12.08
N HIS A 46 -0.75 5.42 11.27
CA HIS A 46 -1.27 5.24 9.91
C HIS A 46 -1.67 3.80 9.70
N ASN A 47 -2.77 3.61 8.97
CA ASN A 47 -3.17 2.31 8.45
C ASN A 47 -3.52 2.50 6.97
N TYR A 48 -2.54 2.23 6.12
CA TYR A 48 -2.69 2.41 4.69
C TYR A 48 -3.35 1.19 4.07
N HIS A 49 -4.56 1.37 3.53
CA HIS A 49 -5.27 0.39 2.74
C HIS A 49 -4.82 0.52 1.28
N ILE A 50 -4.03 -0.44 0.82
CA ILE A 50 -3.48 -0.50 -0.54
C ILE A 50 -4.39 -1.37 -1.38
N ARG A 51 -4.89 -0.83 -2.49
CA ARG A 51 -5.87 -1.49 -3.36
C ARG A 51 -5.48 -1.38 -4.82
N TYR A 52 -5.85 -2.39 -5.60
CA TYR A 52 -5.85 -2.30 -7.05
C TYR A 52 -7.27 -2.00 -7.54
N LEU A 53 -7.42 -0.92 -8.30
CA LEU A 53 -8.70 -0.46 -8.85
C LEU A 53 -9.00 -1.06 -10.23
N GLY A 54 -8.12 -1.92 -10.74
CA GLY A 54 -8.21 -2.47 -12.07
C GLY A 54 -7.67 -1.54 -13.14
N ILE A 55 -8.14 -1.79 -14.36
CA ILE A 55 -7.83 -1.00 -15.53
C ILE A 55 -8.90 0.06 -15.73
N LYS A 56 -8.50 1.32 -15.89
CA LYS A 56 -9.38 2.46 -16.25
C LYS A 56 -8.70 3.30 -17.33
N GLU A 57 -9.42 3.67 -18.39
CA GLU A 57 -8.89 4.50 -19.48
C GLU A 57 -7.51 4.01 -19.99
N ASP A 58 -7.40 2.70 -20.20
CA ASP A 58 -6.17 2.03 -20.62
C ASP A 58 -4.96 2.20 -19.69
N LYS A 59 -5.22 2.49 -18.42
CA LYS A 59 -4.22 2.57 -17.36
C LYS A 59 -4.49 1.55 -16.26
N HIS A 60 -3.44 0.97 -15.71
CA HIS A 60 -3.48 0.22 -14.46
C HIS A 60 -3.53 1.20 -13.29
N VAL A 61 -4.45 0.99 -12.35
CA VAL A 61 -4.72 1.96 -11.29
C VAL A 61 -4.63 1.31 -9.91
N TRP A 62 -3.79 1.87 -9.04
CA TRP A 62 -3.76 1.55 -7.60
C TRP A 62 -4.23 2.73 -6.79
N SER A 63 -4.89 2.46 -5.66
CA SER A 63 -5.28 3.48 -4.69
C SER A 63 -4.74 3.14 -3.31
N VAL A 64 -4.33 4.16 -2.57
CA VAL A 64 -3.91 4.05 -1.17
C VAL A 64 -4.70 5.03 -0.33
N VAL A 65 -5.31 4.52 0.74
CA VAL A 65 -6.16 5.28 1.66
C VAL A 65 -5.68 5.09 3.08
N ASP A 66 -5.43 6.19 3.81
CA ASP A 66 -5.10 6.12 5.25
C ASP A 66 -6.39 6.11 6.10
N ALA A 67 -6.65 4.99 6.77
CA ALA A 67 -7.92 4.69 7.44
C ALA A 67 -8.19 5.27 8.85
N PRO A 68 -7.21 5.55 9.74
CA PRO A 68 -7.47 5.79 11.17
C PRO A 68 -8.34 7.01 11.49
N SER A 69 -8.58 7.93 10.56
CA SER A 69 -9.28 9.18 10.84
C SER A 69 -10.74 9.25 10.39
N GLY A 70 -11.25 8.27 9.65
CA GLY A 70 -12.61 8.29 9.08
C GLY A 70 -12.89 9.40 8.06
N GLN A 71 -12.00 10.39 7.95
CA GLN A 71 -11.86 11.30 6.83
C GLN A 71 -10.86 10.70 5.86
N GLU A 72 -11.14 10.80 4.57
CA GLU A 72 -10.23 10.44 3.48
C GLU A 72 -9.06 11.43 3.47
N LYS A 73 -8.20 11.41 4.50
CA LYS A 73 -7.16 12.42 4.72
C LYS A 73 -6.01 12.31 3.73
N SER A 74 -5.82 11.12 3.16
CA SER A 74 -4.84 10.89 2.13
C SER A 74 -5.35 9.76 1.23
N HIS A 75 -5.96 10.15 0.11
CA HIS A 75 -6.26 9.23 -0.99
C HIS A 75 -5.32 9.54 -2.14
N ARG A 76 -4.49 8.56 -2.48
CA ARG A 76 -3.53 8.64 -3.58
C ARG A 76 -3.90 7.63 -4.63
N VAL A 77 -3.87 8.05 -5.89
CA VAL A 77 -4.17 7.20 -7.05
C VAL A 77 -2.98 7.22 -8.00
N TYR A 78 -2.44 6.04 -8.29
CA TYR A 78 -1.33 5.87 -9.22
C TYR A 78 -1.85 5.19 -10.48
N ALA A 79 -1.70 5.84 -11.62
CA ALA A 79 -2.19 5.35 -12.91
C ALA A 79 -1.04 5.26 -13.92
N PHE A 80 -0.89 4.09 -14.55
CA PHE A 80 0.19 3.80 -15.50
C PHE A 80 -0.35 3.16 -16.78
N SER A 81 0.22 3.50 -17.94
CA SER A 81 -0.26 3.01 -19.25
C SER A 81 -0.09 1.48 -19.36
N LYS A 82 -1.07 0.80 -20.00
CA LYS A 82 -0.97 -0.62 -20.36
C LYS A 82 0.14 -0.96 -21.35
N GLU A 83 0.62 0.03 -22.10
CA GLU A 83 1.72 -0.18 -23.04
C GLU A 83 3.04 -0.52 -22.32
N GLN A 84 3.13 -0.19 -21.02
CA GLN A 84 4.27 -0.53 -20.18
C GLN A 84 4.18 -1.98 -19.70
N LEU A 85 5.33 -2.63 -19.50
CA LEU A 85 5.36 -3.95 -18.90
C LEU A 85 4.83 -3.89 -17.47
N ILE A 86 3.92 -4.80 -17.11
CA ILE A 86 3.27 -4.78 -15.78
C ILE A 86 4.27 -4.78 -14.62
N ARG A 87 5.43 -5.42 -14.80
CA ARG A 87 6.50 -5.41 -13.81
C ARG A 87 7.07 -4.00 -13.60
N GLU A 88 7.32 -3.26 -14.67
CA GLU A 88 7.81 -1.86 -14.60
C GLU A 88 6.76 -0.95 -13.95
N VAL A 89 5.48 -1.19 -14.24
CA VAL A 89 4.36 -0.49 -13.62
C VAL A 89 4.33 -0.73 -12.10
N ILE A 90 4.49 -1.98 -11.67
CA ILE A 90 4.53 -2.34 -10.24
C ILE A 90 5.75 -1.74 -9.54
N ASP A 91 6.93 -1.78 -10.17
CA ASP A 91 8.15 -1.21 -9.62
C ASP A 91 8.02 0.32 -9.46
N ALA A 92 7.43 1.00 -10.45
CA ALA A 92 7.15 2.43 -10.39
C ALA A 92 6.10 2.78 -9.32
N ALA A 93 5.00 2.04 -9.25
CA ALA A 93 3.96 2.22 -8.24
C ALA A 93 4.51 2.00 -6.82
N SER A 94 5.31 0.95 -6.61
CA SER A 94 5.95 0.67 -5.32
C SER A 94 6.91 1.80 -4.92
N SER A 95 7.70 2.30 -5.86
CA SER A 95 8.65 3.40 -5.61
C SER A 95 7.95 4.71 -5.24
N LEU A 96 6.86 5.06 -5.94
CA LEU A 96 6.04 6.24 -5.60
C LEU A 96 5.40 6.09 -4.23
N LEU A 97 4.83 4.91 -3.94
CA LEU A 97 4.20 4.63 -2.66
C LEU A 97 5.19 4.75 -1.49
N VAL A 98 6.38 4.17 -1.64
CA VAL A 98 7.49 4.32 -0.69
C VAL A 98 7.84 5.78 -0.47
N THR A 99 7.93 6.57 -1.54
CA THR A 99 8.26 7.99 -1.47
C THR A 99 7.20 8.76 -0.69
N ASP A 100 5.91 8.56 -1.00
CA ASP A 100 4.81 9.24 -0.33
C ASP A 100 4.73 8.88 1.16
N MET A 101 4.88 7.60 1.49
CA MET A 101 4.88 7.18 2.89
C MET A 101 6.14 7.66 3.65
N THR A 102 7.29 7.78 2.96
CA THR A 102 8.49 8.41 3.53
C THR A 102 8.24 9.85 3.88
N ASN A 103 7.55 10.59 3.01
CA ASN A 103 7.19 11.98 3.26
C ASN A 103 6.19 12.12 4.40
N ASP A 104 5.27 11.16 4.55
CA ASP A 104 4.27 11.16 5.64
C ASP A 104 4.89 10.80 7.01
N VAL A 105 5.78 9.80 7.06
CA VAL A 105 6.32 9.23 8.31
C VAL A 105 7.67 9.84 8.72
N GLY A 106 8.39 10.48 7.79
CA GLY A 106 9.62 11.22 8.08
C GLY A 106 10.86 10.38 8.35
N ASP A 107 10.85 9.06 8.07
CA ASP A 107 12.01 8.19 8.26
C ASP A 107 12.30 7.28 7.04
N PRO A 108 13.33 7.60 6.22
CA PRO A 108 13.71 6.82 5.05
C PRO A 108 14.16 5.38 5.34
N SER A 109 14.68 5.10 6.54
CA SER A 109 15.30 3.80 6.88
C SER A 109 14.29 2.66 6.96
N LEU A 110 13.03 3.01 7.15
CA LEU A 110 11.90 2.09 7.17
C LEU A 110 11.62 1.46 5.79
N TRP A 111 11.79 2.25 4.74
CA TRP A 111 11.14 1.98 3.46
C TRP A 111 11.95 1.13 2.52
N THR A 112 13.27 1.12 2.65
CA THR A 112 14.15 0.23 1.86
C THR A 112 13.76 -1.24 2.05
N ARG A 113 13.32 -1.63 3.25
CA ARG A 113 12.88 -2.99 3.56
C ARG A 113 11.43 -3.26 3.12
N LEU A 114 10.57 -2.26 3.15
CA LEU A 114 9.17 -2.40 2.76
C LEU A 114 8.96 -2.39 1.25
N ALA A 115 9.85 -1.75 0.48
CA ALA A 115 9.74 -1.61 -0.97
C ALA A 115 9.52 -2.95 -1.70
N GLU A 116 10.27 -3.99 -1.34
CA GLU A 116 10.12 -5.33 -1.92
C GLU A 116 8.78 -5.97 -1.55
N SER A 117 8.37 -5.85 -0.28
CA SER A 117 7.09 -6.40 0.19
C SER A 117 5.89 -5.66 -0.43
N LEU A 118 6.02 -4.36 -0.65
CA LEU A 118 5.00 -3.55 -1.33
C LEU A 118 4.86 -3.97 -2.79
N ALA A 119 5.97 -4.14 -3.52
CA ALA A 119 5.92 -4.61 -4.90
C ALA A 119 5.22 -5.98 -5.02
N LEU A 120 5.50 -6.91 -4.08
CA LEU A 120 4.82 -8.20 -4.02
C LEU A 120 3.32 -8.06 -3.74
N ALA A 121 2.91 -7.17 -2.82
CA ALA A 121 1.50 -6.93 -2.54
C ALA A 121 0.77 -6.29 -3.73
N LEU A 122 1.41 -5.35 -4.44
CA LEU A 122 0.83 -4.74 -5.64
C LEU A 122 0.64 -5.78 -6.75
N LEU A 123 1.61 -6.68 -6.94
CA LEU A 123 1.51 -7.79 -7.88
C LEU A 123 0.38 -8.75 -7.52
N ASP A 124 0.28 -9.13 -6.24
CA ASP A 124 -0.75 -10.05 -5.77
C ASP A 124 -2.17 -9.46 -5.96
N LEU A 125 -2.37 -8.18 -5.63
CA LEU A 125 -3.64 -7.47 -5.86
C LEU A 125 -4.01 -7.41 -7.35
N TYR A 126 -3.01 -7.20 -8.21
CA TYR A 126 -3.20 -7.25 -9.66
C TYR A 126 -3.64 -8.65 -10.14
N GLN A 127 -2.92 -9.70 -9.72
CA GLN A 127 -3.23 -11.08 -10.08
C GLN A 127 -4.62 -11.49 -9.61
N HIS A 128 -5.00 -11.12 -8.38
CA HIS A 128 -6.31 -11.41 -7.84
C HIS A 128 -7.45 -10.83 -8.68
N GLU A 129 -7.35 -9.58 -9.11
CA GLU A 129 -8.37 -8.97 -9.97
C GLU A 129 -8.40 -9.57 -11.39
N LEU A 130 -7.25 -10.04 -11.92
CA LEU A 130 -7.24 -10.80 -13.18
C LEU A 130 -7.98 -12.13 -13.09
N GLU A 131 -7.74 -12.90 -12.02
CA GLU A 131 -8.40 -14.19 -11.76
C GLU A 131 -9.91 -14.00 -11.66
N LYS A 132 -10.34 -13.00 -10.88
CA LYS A 132 -11.74 -12.65 -10.70
C LYS A 132 -12.41 -12.17 -11.98
N SER A 133 -11.69 -11.42 -12.81
CA SER A 133 -12.19 -10.98 -14.13
C SER A 133 -12.31 -12.14 -15.12
N SER A 134 -11.45 -13.16 -14.99
CA SER A 134 -11.48 -14.36 -15.83
C SER A 134 -12.59 -15.33 -15.43
N ALA A 135 -12.83 -15.51 -14.12
CA ALA A 135 -13.91 -16.37 -13.60
C ALA A 135 -15.33 -15.84 -13.85
N ARG A 136 -15.46 -14.58 -14.27
CA ARG A 136 -16.73 -13.93 -14.61
C ARG A 136 -17.06 -13.99 -16.10
N ARG A 137 -16.18 -14.54 -16.93
CA ARG A 137 -16.39 -14.78 -18.36
C ARG A 137 -16.75 -16.24 -18.57
#